data_AF-A0A961Q3A7-F1
#
_entry.id   AF-A0A961Q3A7-F1
#
_cell.length_a   1.000
_cell.length_b   1.000
_cell.length_c   1.000
_cell.angle_alpha   90.00
_cell.angle_beta   90.00
_cell.angle_gamma   90.00
#
_symmetry.space_group_name_H-M   'P 1'
#
loop_
_entity.id
_entity.type
_entity.pdbx_description
1 polymer ?
#
loop_
_entity_poly.entity_id
_entity_poly.type
_entity_poly.pdbx_seq_one_letter_code
_entity_poly.pdbx_strand_id
1 'polypeptide(L)'
;MFRLPAATWIASLALLGAATAAGAADDANFSIIGFSPDARYFAFEQYGYEDGSGAGFWEIDIIDLKTDEWVQGSPVTIRTDDEDPPLLSKVRAAAMEQAGPILQAVNITEPGEILAANPATEVVDDRTRITFDREYVSMGSMPSGDTYIRHELAVTPMPLPQPAACDPEDGDQAVGFTLTLKAIKRDFTHAIHTDKAIPRSRGCPVGYDLTAVVAHAGYPDEDRMVAIVGVYQRGWEGANHRYIAVPFVLSD
;
A
#
# COMPACT_ATOMS: atom_id res chain seq x y z
N MET A 1 73.01 -6.79 -22.08
CA MET A 1 72.13 -7.48 -23.07
C MET A 1 71.38 -8.54 -22.26
N PHE A 2 70.08 -8.52 -21.99
CA PHE A 2 68.85 -8.21 -22.75
C PHE A 2 67.87 -7.42 -21.83
N ARG A 3 67.42 -6.20 -22.15
CA ARG A 3 66.24 -5.80 -22.97
C ARG A 3 64.89 -6.45 -22.57
N LEU A 4 64.08 -5.70 -21.80
CA LEU A 4 62.62 -5.86 -21.71
C LEU A 4 61.95 -5.37 -23.01
N PRO A 5 60.89 -6.02 -23.52
CA PRO A 5 59.86 -5.38 -24.34
C PRO A 5 58.70 -4.93 -23.40
N ALA A 6 58.27 -3.67 -23.35
CA ALA A 6 57.72 -2.77 -24.36
C ALA A 6 56.29 -3.13 -24.82
N ALA A 7 55.40 -2.16 -24.58
CA ALA A 7 54.18 -1.80 -25.33
C ALA A 7 52.87 -2.56 -25.04
N THR A 8 52.17 -2.02 -24.03
CA THR A 8 50.81 -1.46 -24.10
C THR A 8 50.08 -1.62 -25.44
N TRP A 9 48.92 -2.29 -25.40
CA TRP A 9 47.84 -2.10 -26.36
C TRP A 9 46.63 -1.51 -25.63
N ILE A 10 46.21 -0.35 -26.12
CA ILE A 10 45.01 0.39 -25.75
C ILE A 10 43.81 -0.39 -26.29
N ALA A 11 42.87 -0.73 -25.42
CA ALA A 11 41.51 -1.08 -25.82
C ALA A 11 40.55 -0.12 -25.11
N SER A 12 40.33 1.04 -25.73
CA SER A 12 39.19 1.91 -25.42
C SER A 12 37.92 1.20 -25.88
N LEU A 13 37.30 0.43 -24.98
CA LEU A 13 35.97 -0.13 -25.22
C LEU A 13 34.95 0.94 -24.82
N ALA A 14 34.20 1.40 -25.82
CA ALA A 14 33.19 2.43 -25.69
C ALA A 14 32.09 1.97 -24.70
N LEU A 15 31.90 2.73 -23.61
CA LEU A 15 30.67 2.68 -22.82
C LEU A 15 29.54 3.31 -23.64
N LEU A 16 28.92 2.54 -24.53
CA LEU A 16 27.65 2.88 -25.13
C LEU A 16 26.53 2.12 -24.42
N GLY A 17 25.73 2.87 -23.67
CA GLY A 17 24.28 2.67 -23.59
C GLY A 17 23.80 1.36 -22.97
N ALA A 18 24.01 1.20 -21.66
CA ALA A 18 22.98 0.61 -20.83
C ALA A 18 22.47 1.73 -19.91
N ALA A 19 21.72 2.66 -20.47
CA ALA A 19 20.68 3.29 -19.68
C ALA A 19 19.75 2.14 -19.32
N THR A 20 19.97 1.51 -18.16
CA THR A 20 18.87 0.82 -17.50
C THR A 20 17.74 1.83 -17.53
N ALA A 21 16.59 1.46 -18.11
CA ALA A 21 15.37 2.17 -17.84
C ALA A 21 15.27 2.22 -16.31
N ALA A 22 15.67 3.34 -15.72
CA ALA A 22 15.24 3.68 -14.39
C ALA A 22 13.74 3.84 -14.60
N GLY A 23 12.97 2.81 -14.24
CA GLY A 23 11.52 2.86 -14.32
C GLY A 23 11.11 3.94 -13.35
N ALA A 24 10.88 5.14 -13.87
CA ALA A 24 10.51 6.26 -13.05
C ALA A 24 9.00 6.09 -12.78
N ALA A 25 8.71 5.71 -11.55
CA ALA A 25 7.39 5.45 -11.05
C ALA A 25 7.40 5.83 -9.57
N ASP A 26 6.31 6.43 -9.10
CA ASP A 26 6.20 6.84 -7.73
C ASP A 26 5.93 5.65 -6.83
N ASP A 27 6.82 5.36 -5.90
CA ASP A 27 6.50 4.50 -4.77
C ASP A 27 6.15 5.37 -3.56
N ALA A 28 4.87 5.47 -3.24
CA ALA A 28 4.45 6.15 -2.03
C ALA A 28 4.99 5.40 -0.80
N ASN A 29 5.34 6.14 0.24
CA ASN A 29 5.57 5.59 1.57
C ASN A 29 4.22 5.44 2.29
N PHE A 30 4.15 4.52 3.24
CA PHE A 30 2.98 4.25 4.07
C PHE A 30 3.32 4.41 5.56
N SER A 31 2.42 5.03 6.33
CA SER A 31 2.54 5.14 7.78
C SER A 31 1.16 5.12 8.43
N ILE A 32 1.04 4.46 9.58
CA ILE A 32 -0.21 4.35 10.33
C ILE A 32 -0.35 5.56 11.26
N ILE A 33 -1.52 6.18 11.28
CA ILE A 33 -1.86 7.19 12.29
C ILE A 33 -2.51 6.51 13.50
N GLY A 34 -3.53 5.66 13.27
CA GLY A 34 -4.16 4.88 14.34
C GLY A 34 -5.62 4.56 14.10
N PHE A 35 -6.30 4.16 15.16
CA PHE A 35 -7.71 3.80 15.19
C PHE A 35 -8.51 4.66 16.19
N SER A 36 -9.83 4.66 16.03
CA SER A 36 -10.73 5.02 17.13
C SER A 36 -10.80 3.91 18.20
N PRO A 37 -11.10 4.23 19.47
CA PRO A 37 -11.15 3.24 20.56
C PRO A 37 -12.07 2.04 20.33
N ASP A 38 -13.11 2.20 19.51
CA ASP A 38 -14.08 1.16 19.14
C ASP A 38 -13.71 0.44 17.84
N ALA A 39 -12.53 0.72 17.26
CA ALA A 39 -12.08 0.29 15.94
C ALA A 39 -13.08 0.54 14.80
N ARG A 40 -13.96 1.54 14.95
CA ARG A 40 -14.84 1.96 13.87
C ARG A 40 -14.10 2.74 12.79
N TYR A 41 -13.15 3.59 13.17
CA TYR A 41 -12.40 4.43 12.25
C TYR A 41 -10.93 4.07 12.26
N PHE A 42 -10.30 4.16 11.09
CA PHE A 42 -8.88 3.97 10.89
C PHE A 42 -8.32 5.13 10.08
N ALA A 43 -7.12 5.57 10.45
CA ALA A 43 -6.39 6.59 9.70
C ALA A 43 -4.97 6.15 9.38
N PHE A 44 -4.54 6.47 8.16
CA PHE A 44 -3.18 6.27 7.70
C PHE A 44 -2.75 7.45 6.82
N GLU A 45 -1.44 7.53 6.58
CA GLU A 45 -0.87 8.53 5.69
C GLU A 45 -0.02 7.86 4.61
N GLN A 46 -0.07 8.44 3.41
CA GLN A 46 0.80 8.09 2.30
C GLN A 46 1.47 9.33 1.72
N TYR A 47 2.74 9.23 1.37
CA TYR A 47 3.54 10.41 1.02
C TYR A 47 4.76 10.06 0.18
N GLY A 48 5.32 11.06 -0.48
CA GLY A 48 6.51 10.88 -1.31
C GLY A 48 6.75 12.08 -2.19
N TYR A 49 7.54 11.84 -3.24
CA TYR A 49 7.72 12.79 -4.32
C TYR A 49 7.11 12.22 -5.59
N GLU A 50 6.44 13.05 -6.36
CA GLU A 50 5.99 12.70 -7.70
C GLU A 50 7.16 12.63 -8.68
N ASP A 51 7.07 11.65 -9.55
CA ASP A 51 8.01 11.35 -10.60
C ASP A 51 7.81 12.36 -11.74
N GLY A 52 8.91 12.70 -12.39
CA GLY A 52 8.97 13.77 -13.38
C GLY A 52 8.97 15.18 -12.80
N SER A 53 8.06 15.52 -11.87
CA SER A 53 7.96 16.88 -11.29
C SER A 53 8.85 17.09 -10.06
N GLY A 54 9.13 16.03 -9.30
CA GLY A 54 9.78 16.13 -7.99
C GLY A 54 8.89 16.78 -6.92
N ALA A 55 7.60 16.99 -7.20
CA ALA A 55 6.67 17.62 -6.27
C ALA A 55 6.45 16.74 -5.03
N GLY A 56 6.60 17.33 -3.84
CA GLY A 56 6.27 16.63 -2.60
C GLY A 56 4.77 16.50 -2.43
N PHE A 57 4.29 15.33 -2.02
CA PHE A 57 2.90 15.09 -1.66
C PHE A 57 2.75 14.40 -0.31
N TRP A 58 1.60 14.64 0.33
CA TRP A 58 1.17 13.95 1.55
C TRP A 58 -0.35 13.83 1.54
N GLU A 59 -0.83 12.62 1.75
CA GLU A 59 -2.25 12.30 1.81
C GLU A 59 -2.58 11.61 3.13
N ILE A 60 -3.65 12.03 3.78
CA ILE A 60 -4.17 11.43 5.01
C ILE A 60 -5.57 10.90 4.74
N ASP A 61 -5.70 9.58 4.78
CA ASP A 61 -6.94 8.84 4.63
C ASP A 61 -7.52 8.51 6.01
N ILE A 62 -8.83 8.69 6.16
CA ILE A 62 -9.61 8.39 7.36
C ILE A 62 -10.86 7.66 6.89
N ILE A 63 -11.02 6.41 7.30
CA ILE A 63 -12.03 5.47 6.79
C ILE A 63 -12.94 5.04 7.93
N ASP A 64 -14.26 5.02 7.70
CA ASP A 64 -15.21 4.27 8.52
C ASP A 64 -15.17 2.80 8.10
N LEU A 65 -14.53 1.97 8.92
CA LEU A 65 -14.33 0.54 8.68
C LEU A 65 -15.63 -0.27 8.71
N LYS A 66 -16.74 0.31 9.19
CA LYS A 66 -18.04 -0.34 9.15
C LYS A 66 -18.70 -0.20 7.79
N THR A 67 -18.57 0.96 7.15
CA THR A 67 -19.23 1.26 5.88
C THR A 67 -18.31 1.12 4.67
N ASP A 68 -16.99 1.00 4.89
CA ASP A 68 -15.97 1.06 3.83
C ASP A 68 -16.05 2.37 3.04
N GLU A 69 -16.19 3.48 3.77
CA GLU A 69 -16.31 4.82 3.19
C GLU A 69 -15.35 5.79 3.88
N TRP A 70 -14.87 6.78 3.14
CA TRP A 70 -14.12 7.88 3.74
C TRP A 70 -14.98 8.69 4.69
N VAL A 71 -14.39 9.09 5.81
CA VAL A 71 -14.98 10.09 6.70
C VAL A 71 -15.09 11.42 5.97
N GLN A 72 -16.16 12.17 6.21
CA GLN A 72 -16.37 13.47 5.57
C GLN A 72 -15.15 14.39 5.76
N GLY A 73 -14.60 14.89 4.65
CA GLY A 73 -13.40 15.72 4.62
C GLY A 73 -12.10 14.94 4.39
N SER A 74 -12.16 13.62 4.31
CA SER A 74 -11.06 12.74 3.90
C SER A 74 -11.26 12.24 2.44
N PRO A 75 -10.19 11.96 1.69
CA PRO A 75 -8.78 12.18 2.03
C PRO A 75 -8.40 13.66 2.08
N VAL A 76 -7.42 13.98 2.93
CA VAL A 76 -6.76 15.29 2.94
C VAL A 76 -5.46 15.17 2.15
N THR A 77 -5.40 15.80 0.98
CA THR A 77 -4.24 15.72 0.08
C THR A 77 -3.56 17.09 -0.03
N ILE A 78 -2.27 17.15 0.29
CA ILE A 78 -1.40 18.30 0.05
C ILE A 78 -0.40 17.93 -1.03
N ARG A 79 -0.27 18.79 -2.04
CA ARG A 79 0.74 18.67 -3.09
C ARG A 79 1.38 20.04 -3.32
N THR A 80 2.67 20.04 -3.64
CA THR A 80 3.43 21.27 -3.90
C THR A 80 3.63 21.53 -5.38
N ASP A 81 3.82 22.79 -5.76
CA ASP A 81 3.68 23.19 -7.16
C ASP A 81 4.95 23.19 -8.03
N ASP A 82 6.21 23.15 -7.54
CA ASP A 82 7.40 23.27 -8.44
C ASP A 82 8.80 22.91 -7.85
N GLU A 83 9.79 22.91 -8.76
CA GLU A 83 11.20 22.42 -8.83
C GLU A 83 12.16 22.48 -7.62
N ASP A 84 11.79 23.11 -6.51
CA ASP A 84 12.56 23.02 -5.27
C ASP A 84 11.80 22.09 -4.30
N PRO A 85 12.17 20.80 -4.19
CA PRO A 85 11.40 19.83 -3.42
C PRO A 85 11.28 20.33 -1.99
N PRO A 86 10.06 20.74 -1.55
CA PRO A 86 9.88 21.19 -0.20
C PRO A 86 10.16 20.01 0.71
N LEU A 87 10.77 20.29 1.86
CA LEU A 87 10.98 19.25 2.86
C LEU A 87 9.63 18.56 3.14
N LEU A 88 9.56 17.24 2.97
CA LEU A 88 8.35 16.45 3.24
C LEU A 88 7.75 16.74 4.62
N SER A 89 8.57 17.13 5.60
CA SER A 89 8.11 17.58 6.91
C SER A 89 7.18 18.79 6.88
N LYS A 90 7.36 19.74 5.95
CA LYS A 90 6.45 20.87 5.75
C LYS A 90 5.14 20.43 5.13
N VAL A 91 5.19 19.53 4.14
CA VAL A 91 4.00 18.96 3.48
C VAL A 91 3.18 18.17 4.50
N ARG A 92 3.83 17.34 5.32
CA ARG A 92 3.23 16.65 6.46
C ARG A 92 2.55 17.60 7.43
N ALA A 93 3.24 18.65 7.85
CA ALA A 93 2.71 19.60 8.83
C ALA A 93 1.42 20.26 8.31
N ALA A 94 1.39 20.67 7.04
CA ALA A 94 0.19 21.23 6.42
C ALA A 94 -0.95 20.20 6.30
N ALA A 95 -0.65 18.94 5.95
CA ALA A 95 -1.64 17.87 5.89
C ALA A 95 -2.24 17.59 7.27
N MET A 96 -1.39 17.48 8.30
CA MET A 96 -1.81 17.28 9.69
C MET A 96 -2.60 18.46 10.26
N GLU A 97 -2.27 19.70 9.88
CA GLU A 97 -3.04 20.88 10.26
C GLU A 97 -4.48 20.80 9.74
N GLN A 98 -4.67 20.36 8.50
CA GLN A 98 -5.99 20.21 7.89
C GLN A 98 -6.74 18.95 8.37
N ALA A 99 -6.04 17.82 8.55
CA ALA A 99 -6.64 16.56 8.99
C ALA A 99 -6.93 16.53 10.50
N GLY A 100 -6.20 17.30 11.31
CA GLY A 100 -6.28 17.31 12.77
C GLY A 100 -7.69 17.41 13.33
N PRO A 101 -8.53 18.38 12.89
CA PRO A 101 -9.93 18.46 13.32
C PRO A 101 -10.77 17.22 12.98
N ILE A 102 -10.50 16.56 11.84
CA ILE A 102 -11.23 15.36 11.41
C ILE A 102 -10.82 14.17 12.29
N LEU A 103 -9.50 13.97 12.48
CA LEU A 103 -8.94 12.94 13.37
C LEU A 103 -9.49 13.06 14.79
N GLN A 104 -9.58 14.29 15.31
CA GLN A 104 -10.17 14.57 16.62
C GLN A 104 -11.68 14.28 16.66
N ALA A 105 -12.42 14.65 15.62
CA ALA A 105 -13.87 14.45 15.57
C ALA A 105 -14.28 12.97 15.59
N VAL A 106 -13.46 12.08 15.02
CA VAL A 106 -13.68 10.62 15.04
C VAL A 106 -12.85 9.88 16.11
N ASN A 107 -12.19 10.62 17.00
CA ASN A 107 -11.36 10.09 18.10
C ASN A 107 -10.26 9.11 17.66
N ILE A 108 -9.46 9.41 16.63
CA ILE A 108 -8.27 8.59 16.34
C ILE A 108 -7.23 8.79 17.46
N THR A 109 -7.16 7.85 18.40
CA THR A 109 -6.29 7.93 19.59
C THR A 109 -5.54 6.64 19.88
N GLU A 110 -6.01 5.51 19.37
CA GLU A 110 -5.43 4.20 19.66
C GLU A 110 -4.40 3.80 18.60
N PRO A 111 -3.28 3.17 18.99
CA PRO A 111 -2.27 2.75 18.04
C PRO A 111 -2.78 1.59 17.17
N GLY A 112 -2.37 1.61 15.90
CA GLY A 112 -2.48 0.44 15.03
C GLY A 112 -1.28 -0.49 15.21
N GLU A 113 -1.53 -1.78 15.18
CA GLU A 113 -0.54 -2.85 15.23
C GLU A 113 -0.42 -3.50 13.84
N ILE A 114 0.80 -3.65 13.34
CA ILE A 114 1.07 -4.39 12.11
C ILE A 114 1.16 -5.87 12.46
N LEU A 115 0.22 -6.67 11.95
CA LEU A 115 0.22 -8.13 12.12
C LEU A 115 1.13 -8.83 11.12
N ALA A 116 1.24 -8.28 9.91
CA ALA A 116 2.16 -8.70 8.86
C ALA A 116 2.41 -7.53 7.91
N ALA A 117 3.58 -7.46 7.28
CA ALA A 117 3.89 -6.48 6.26
C ALA A 117 4.82 -7.04 5.18
N ASN A 118 4.57 -6.61 3.96
CA ASN A 118 5.39 -6.78 2.77
C ASN A 118 5.59 -5.38 2.15
N PRO A 119 6.44 -4.50 2.72
CA PRO A 119 6.71 -3.20 2.09
C PRO A 119 7.20 -3.39 0.65
N ALA A 120 7.08 -2.36 -0.20
CA ALA A 120 7.47 -2.44 -1.62
C ALA A 120 8.91 -2.94 -1.85
N THR A 121 9.78 -2.70 -0.87
CA THR A 121 11.19 -3.11 -0.89
C THR A 121 11.46 -4.50 -0.32
N GLU A 122 10.47 -5.18 0.27
CA GLU A 122 10.62 -6.55 0.76
C GLU A 122 10.57 -7.54 -0.41
N VAL A 123 11.58 -8.39 -0.50
CA VAL A 123 11.69 -9.40 -1.55
C VAL A 123 10.93 -10.65 -1.12
N VAL A 124 9.74 -10.86 -1.71
CA VAL A 124 8.90 -12.04 -1.47
C VAL A 124 8.55 -12.73 -2.80
N ASP A 125 8.21 -14.01 -2.73
CA ASP A 125 7.88 -14.83 -3.91
C ASP A 125 6.55 -14.40 -4.58
N ASP A 126 5.56 -13.97 -3.79
CA ASP A 126 4.24 -13.55 -4.26
C ASP A 126 3.71 -12.37 -3.42
N ARG A 127 3.68 -11.18 -4.00
CA ARG A 127 3.19 -9.95 -3.34
C ARG A 127 1.66 -9.86 -3.31
N THR A 128 0.95 -10.74 -4.01
CA THR A 128 -0.53 -10.77 -4.01
C THR A 128 -1.11 -11.51 -2.81
N ARG A 129 -0.25 -12.08 -1.96
CA ARG A 129 -0.63 -12.82 -0.75
C ARG A 129 0.11 -12.31 0.47
N ILE A 130 -0.57 -12.31 1.60
CA ILE A 130 0.07 -12.08 2.90
C ILE A 130 -0.56 -13.01 3.94
N THR A 131 0.31 -13.67 4.70
CA THR A 131 -0.09 -14.58 5.77
C THR A 131 0.17 -13.91 7.10
N PHE A 132 -0.78 -14.00 8.00
CA PHE A 132 -0.70 -13.35 9.31
C PHE A 132 -1.40 -14.19 10.37
N ASP A 133 -1.02 -13.92 11.60
CA ASP A 133 -1.71 -14.41 12.77
C ASP A 133 -2.29 -13.21 13.53
N ARG A 134 -3.45 -13.39 14.16
CA ARG A 134 -4.07 -12.29 14.91
C ARG A 134 -3.33 -11.96 16.21
N GLU A 135 -2.80 -12.98 16.86
CA GLU A 135 -2.20 -12.89 18.18
C GLU A 135 -0.75 -13.32 18.15
N TYR A 136 0.08 -12.64 18.95
CA TYR A 136 1.43 -13.11 19.20
C TYR A 136 1.40 -14.43 19.98
N VAL A 137 1.94 -15.47 19.37
CA VAL A 137 2.18 -16.73 20.06
C VAL A 137 3.59 -16.72 20.65
N SER A 138 3.65 -16.69 21.98
CA SER A 138 4.92 -16.78 22.70
C SER A 138 5.73 -17.99 22.25
N MET A 139 7.03 -17.78 22.05
CA MET A 139 7.97 -18.86 21.75
C MET A 139 7.83 -19.99 22.78
N GLY A 140 7.67 -21.22 22.29
CA GLY A 140 7.47 -22.42 23.12
C GLY A 140 6.01 -22.70 23.53
N SER A 141 5.07 -21.80 23.23
CA SER A 141 3.64 -21.95 23.50
C SER A 141 2.79 -22.15 22.24
N MET A 142 3.42 -22.50 21.10
CA MET A 142 2.69 -22.82 19.87
C MET A 142 1.60 -23.83 20.17
N PRO A 143 0.31 -23.44 20.08
CA PRO A 143 -0.77 -24.35 20.38
C PRO A 143 -0.64 -25.57 19.48
N SER A 144 -0.45 -26.74 20.08
CA SER A 144 -0.48 -28.00 19.33
C SER A 144 -1.92 -28.27 18.90
N GLY A 145 -2.16 -28.47 17.60
CA GLY A 145 -3.49 -28.76 17.03
C GLY A 145 -4.07 -27.67 16.12
N ASP A 146 -5.40 -27.72 15.93
CA ASP A 146 -6.17 -26.84 15.02
C ASP A 146 -6.78 -25.61 15.71
N THR A 147 -6.44 -25.37 16.98
CA THR A 147 -6.98 -24.25 17.76
C THR A 147 -6.38 -22.91 17.36
N TYR A 148 -5.15 -22.90 16.86
CA TYR A 148 -4.51 -21.72 16.31
C TYR A 148 -4.78 -21.61 14.81
N ILE A 149 -5.50 -20.55 14.43
CA ILE A 149 -5.89 -20.27 13.06
C ILE A 149 -4.94 -19.23 12.49
N ARG A 150 -4.16 -19.66 11.51
CA ARG A 150 -3.42 -18.77 10.64
C ARG A 150 -4.31 -18.32 9.50
N HIS A 151 -4.21 -17.05 9.15
CA HIS A 151 -5.00 -16.44 8.10
C HIS A 151 -4.12 -16.07 6.91
N GLU A 152 -4.71 -16.11 5.72
CA GLU A 152 -4.11 -15.61 4.50
C GLU A 152 -5.09 -14.63 3.85
N LEU A 153 -4.60 -13.46 3.46
CA LEU A 153 -5.26 -12.60 2.51
C LEU A 153 -4.67 -12.83 1.12
N ALA A 154 -5.53 -12.81 0.10
CA ALA A 154 -5.12 -12.85 -1.29
C ALA A 154 -5.88 -11.80 -2.11
N VAL A 155 -5.15 -10.93 -2.80
CA VAL A 155 -5.70 -9.96 -3.76
C VAL A 155 -5.61 -10.55 -5.16
N THR A 156 -6.74 -10.62 -5.86
CA THR A 156 -6.81 -11.15 -7.23
C THR A 156 -7.34 -10.06 -8.15
N PRO A 157 -6.50 -9.51 -9.05
CA PRO A 157 -6.97 -8.60 -10.09
C PRO A 157 -8.04 -9.26 -10.96
N MET A 158 -9.05 -8.49 -11.34
CA MET A 158 -10.15 -8.96 -12.19
C MET A 158 -10.52 -7.93 -13.26
N PRO A 159 -10.87 -8.39 -14.48
CA PRO A 159 -11.30 -7.47 -15.52
C PRO A 159 -12.65 -6.83 -15.16
N LEU A 160 -12.74 -5.51 -15.36
CA LEU A 160 -13.97 -4.73 -15.23
C LEU A 160 -14.13 -3.79 -16.44
N PRO A 161 -15.35 -3.27 -16.69
CA PRO A 161 -15.55 -2.22 -17.68
C PRO A 161 -14.60 -1.04 -17.45
N GLN A 162 -13.96 -0.57 -18.52
CA GLN A 162 -12.99 0.52 -18.42
C GLN A 162 -13.69 1.84 -18.05
N PRO A 163 -13.20 2.57 -17.02
CA PRO A 163 -13.62 3.94 -16.77
C PRO A 163 -13.33 4.81 -17.99
N ALA A 164 -14.20 5.77 -18.30
CA ALA A 164 -13.99 6.69 -19.42
C ALA A 164 -12.69 7.51 -19.32
N ALA A 165 -12.15 7.67 -18.11
CA ALA A 165 -10.89 8.35 -17.85
C ALA A 165 -9.64 7.48 -18.12
N CYS A 166 -9.81 6.17 -18.34
CA CYS A 166 -8.73 5.25 -18.63
C CYS A 166 -8.77 4.89 -20.10
N ASP A 167 -8.02 5.64 -20.91
CA ASP A 167 -7.91 5.38 -22.34
C ASP A 167 -7.18 4.02 -22.56
N PRO A 168 -7.80 3.06 -23.27
CA PRO A 168 -7.16 1.81 -23.62
C PRO A 168 -5.96 1.97 -24.57
N GLU A 169 -5.85 3.08 -25.30
CA GLU A 169 -4.73 3.35 -26.21
C GLU A 169 -3.47 3.81 -25.44
N ASP A 170 -3.64 4.33 -24.23
CA ASP A 170 -2.58 4.89 -23.38
C ASP A 170 -1.92 3.87 -22.43
N GLY A 171 -2.16 2.55 -22.61
CA GLY A 171 -1.47 1.50 -21.86
C GLY A 171 -2.35 0.33 -21.39
N ASP A 172 -1.90 -0.38 -20.35
CA ASP A 172 -2.55 -1.60 -19.85
C ASP A 172 -3.99 -1.37 -19.39
N GLN A 173 -4.83 -2.39 -19.60
CA GLN A 173 -6.24 -2.35 -19.23
C GLN A 173 -6.39 -2.21 -17.71
N ALA A 174 -7.19 -1.22 -17.29
CA ALA A 174 -7.48 -1.04 -15.86
C ALA A 174 -8.27 -2.24 -15.31
N VAL A 175 -7.91 -2.71 -14.13
CA VAL A 175 -8.49 -3.88 -13.47
C VAL A 175 -9.09 -3.50 -12.12
N GLY A 176 -10.16 -4.17 -11.71
CA GLY A 176 -10.57 -4.18 -10.29
C GLY A 176 -9.86 -5.32 -9.56
N PHE A 177 -10.29 -5.61 -8.34
CA PHE A 177 -9.86 -6.79 -7.60
C PHE A 177 -10.96 -7.41 -6.75
N THR A 178 -10.72 -8.67 -6.41
CA THR A 178 -11.34 -9.35 -5.28
C THR A 178 -10.29 -9.58 -4.21
N LEU A 179 -10.61 -9.28 -2.95
CA LEU A 179 -9.80 -9.64 -1.79
C LEU A 179 -10.49 -10.78 -1.06
N THR A 180 -9.76 -11.86 -0.80
CA THR A 180 -10.27 -13.02 -0.07
C THR A 180 -9.52 -13.22 1.22
N LEU A 181 -10.25 -13.59 2.27
CA LEU A 181 -9.70 -14.08 3.54
C LEU A 181 -9.85 -15.59 3.60
N LYS A 182 -8.75 -16.28 3.90
CA LYS A 182 -8.70 -17.72 4.14
C LYS A 182 -8.25 -18.03 5.56
N ALA A 183 -8.97 -18.91 6.25
CA ALA A 183 -8.49 -19.57 7.47
C ALA A 183 -7.81 -20.89 7.08
N ILE A 184 -6.47 -20.93 7.09
CA ILE A 184 -5.68 -21.97 6.40
C ILE A 184 -6.05 -23.40 6.82
N LYS A 185 -6.26 -23.63 8.13
CA LYS A 185 -6.58 -24.95 8.67
C LYS A 185 -8.07 -25.32 8.65
N ARG A 186 -8.97 -24.35 8.44
CA ARG A 186 -10.42 -24.57 8.43
C ARG A 186 -10.98 -24.81 7.02
N ASP A 187 -10.13 -24.75 6.00
CA ASP A 187 -10.49 -24.77 4.57
C ASP A 187 -11.64 -23.81 4.22
N PHE A 188 -11.71 -22.71 4.96
CA PHE A 188 -12.73 -21.68 4.81
C PHE A 188 -12.11 -20.48 4.11
N THR A 189 -12.70 -20.07 2.98
CA THR A 189 -12.29 -18.90 2.20
C THR A 189 -13.53 -18.13 1.79
N HIS A 190 -13.52 -16.81 2.00
CA HIS A 190 -14.59 -15.94 1.52
C HIS A 190 -14.02 -14.63 0.99
N ALA A 191 -14.73 -14.01 0.05
CA ALA A 191 -14.42 -12.66 -0.40
C ALA A 191 -14.81 -11.65 0.68
N ILE A 192 -13.85 -10.84 1.11
CA ILE A 192 -14.08 -9.71 2.04
C ILE A 192 -14.28 -8.41 1.28
N HIS A 193 -13.79 -8.33 0.04
CA HIS A 193 -14.04 -7.21 -0.87
C HIS A 193 -14.14 -7.69 -2.30
N THR A 194 -15.02 -7.08 -3.09
CA THR A 194 -15.11 -7.31 -4.54
C THR A 194 -15.57 -6.04 -5.23
N ASP A 195 -14.74 -5.56 -6.14
CA ASP A 195 -15.12 -4.40 -6.94
C ASP A 195 -16.27 -4.72 -7.88
N LYS A 196 -17.24 -3.79 -7.92
CA LYS A 196 -18.32 -3.79 -8.91
C LYS A 196 -18.03 -2.86 -10.08
N ALA A 197 -17.18 -1.87 -9.86
CA ALA A 197 -16.66 -0.92 -10.82
C ALA A 197 -15.31 -0.39 -10.29
N ILE A 198 -14.45 0.11 -11.16
CA ILE A 198 -13.20 0.74 -10.75
C ILE A 198 -13.52 2.16 -10.24
N PRO A 199 -13.30 2.47 -8.95
CA PRO A 199 -13.56 3.81 -8.43
C PRO A 199 -12.62 4.83 -9.04
N ARG A 200 -13.11 6.05 -9.29
CA ARG A 200 -12.29 7.15 -9.82
C ARG A 200 -11.07 7.46 -8.95
N SER A 201 -11.19 7.27 -7.64
CA SER A 201 -10.09 7.47 -6.68
C SER A 201 -8.90 6.53 -6.89
N ARG A 202 -9.08 5.41 -7.59
CA ARG A 202 -7.99 4.48 -7.91
C ARG A 202 -7.25 4.83 -9.19
N GLY A 203 -7.66 5.90 -9.87
CA GLY A 203 -7.11 6.28 -11.18
C GLY A 203 -7.35 5.17 -12.21
N CYS A 204 -6.28 4.73 -12.86
CA CYS A 204 -6.28 3.63 -13.81
C CYS A 204 -5.39 2.48 -13.29
N PRO A 205 -5.90 1.66 -12.35
CA PRO A 205 -5.12 0.61 -11.71
C PRO A 205 -4.84 -0.55 -12.66
N VAL A 206 -3.57 -0.91 -12.82
CA VAL A 206 -3.10 -2.01 -13.68
C VAL A 206 -2.70 -3.26 -12.89
N GLY A 207 -2.64 -3.16 -11.57
CA GLY A 207 -2.30 -4.27 -10.69
C GLY A 207 -2.48 -3.92 -9.21
N TYR A 208 -2.36 -4.95 -8.36
CA TYR A 208 -2.51 -4.84 -6.93
C TYR A 208 -1.54 -5.75 -6.18
N ASP A 209 -1.19 -5.37 -4.95
CA ASP A 209 -0.47 -6.21 -3.98
C ASP A 209 -1.03 -6.06 -2.56
N LEU A 210 -0.49 -6.82 -1.62
CA LEU A 210 -0.78 -6.70 -0.20
C LEU A 210 0.44 -6.20 0.55
N THR A 211 0.35 -4.96 1.04
CA THR A 211 1.44 -4.27 1.71
C THR A 211 1.46 -4.55 3.21
N ALA A 212 0.31 -4.58 3.88
CA ALA A 212 0.25 -4.86 5.32
C ALA A 212 -1.12 -5.37 5.76
N VAL A 213 -1.14 -6.03 6.91
CA VAL A 213 -2.34 -6.29 7.70
C VAL A 213 -2.21 -5.54 9.01
N VAL A 214 -3.21 -4.70 9.31
CA VAL A 214 -3.19 -3.82 10.47
C VAL A 214 -4.41 -4.08 11.34
N ALA A 215 -4.22 -4.11 12.66
CA ALA A 215 -5.27 -4.27 13.65
C ALA A 215 -5.22 -3.16 14.71
N HIS A 216 -6.29 -3.05 15.49
CA HIS A 216 -6.32 -2.22 16.68
C HIS A 216 -5.50 -2.88 17.81
N ALA A 217 -4.59 -2.16 18.45
CA ALA A 217 -3.71 -2.74 19.48
C ALA A 217 -4.44 -3.15 20.79
N GLY A 218 -5.55 -2.47 21.10
CA GLY A 218 -6.31 -2.64 22.35
C GLY A 218 -7.41 -3.71 22.36
N TYR A 219 -7.48 -4.63 21.38
CA TYR A 219 -8.48 -5.73 21.32
C TYR A 219 -9.93 -5.26 21.57
N PRO A 220 -10.51 -4.45 20.67
CA PRO A 220 -11.84 -3.89 20.82
C PRO A 220 -12.94 -4.97 20.72
N ASP A 221 -14.16 -4.64 21.16
CA ASP A 221 -15.30 -5.56 21.10
C ASP A 221 -15.61 -6.04 19.66
N GLU A 222 -15.50 -5.13 18.69
CA GLU A 222 -15.59 -5.46 17.26
C GLU A 222 -14.22 -5.22 16.61
N ASP A 223 -13.47 -6.29 16.41
CA ASP A 223 -12.09 -6.26 15.94
C ASP A 223 -12.01 -6.14 14.41
N ARG A 224 -12.35 -4.94 13.92
CA ARG A 224 -12.20 -4.56 12.52
C ARG A 224 -10.72 -4.34 12.22
N MET A 225 -10.20 -5.17 11.34
CA MET A 225 -8.85 -5.05 10.82
C MET A 225 -8.85 -4.41 9.45
N VAL A 226 -7.66 -4.06 8.97
CA VAL A 226 -7.46 -3.38 7.71
C VAL A 226 -6.41 -4.12 6.90
N ALA A 227 -6.77 -4.48 5.67
CA ALA A 227 -5.80 -4.86 4.65
C ALA A 227 -5.34 -3.59 3.95
N ILE A 228 -4.03 -3.34 3.97
CA ILE A 228 -3.42 -2.27 3.18
C ILE A 228 -3.06 -2.86 1.83
N VAL A 229 -3.83 -2.48 0.81
CA VAL A 229 -3.68 -2.95 -0.56
C VAL A 229 -2.86 -1.91 -1.32
N GLY A 230 -1.76 -2.36 -1.92
CA GLY A 230 -1.01 -1.57 -2.88
C GLY A 230 -1.76 -1.54 -4.22
N VAL A 231 -1.86 -0.36 -4.81
CA VAL A 231 -2.52 -0.09 -6.08
C VAL A 231 -1.47 0.43 -7.04
N TYR A 232 -1.19 -0.34 -8.09
CA TYR A 232 -0.33 0.11 -9.19
C TYR A 232 -1.19 0.90 -10.17
N GLN A 233 -1.19 2.21 -10.02
CA GLN A 233 -1.90 3.14 -10.89
C GLN A 233 -1.03 3.48 -12.09
N ARG A 234 -1.61 3.62 -13.28
CA ARG A 234 -0.89 4.11 -14.45
C ARG A 234 -0.24 5.47 -14.13
N GLY A 235 1.08 5.55 -14.22
CA GLY A 235 1.87 6.78 -14.19
C GLY A 235 2.46 7.09 -15.56
N TRP A 236 3.42 8.03 -15.61
CA TRP A 236 4.01 8.51 -16.87
C TRP A 236 5.11 7.57 -17.39
N GLU A 237 6.15 7.25 -16.60
CA GLU A 237 7.24 6.33 -17.02
C GLU A 237 7.11 4.91 -16.43
N GLY A 238 6.09 4.68 -15.62
CA GLY A 238 5.79 3.40 -14.99
C GLY A 238 4.54 3.49 -14.11
N ALA A 239 4.18 2.39 -13.43
CA ALA A 239 3.00 2.37 -12.58
C ALA A 239 3.32 2.93 -11.19
N ASN A 240 2.66 4.04 -10.83
CA ASN A 240 2.71 4.64 -9.51
C ASN A 240 2.06 3.71 -8.48
N HIS A 241 2.76 3.42 -7.40
CA HIS A 241 2.30 2.62 -6.30
C HIS A 241 1.69 3.52 -5.20
N ARG A 242 0.40 3.29 -4.90
CA ARG A 242 -0.41 4.01 -3.91
C ARG A 242 -1.11 3.02 -2.99
N TYR A 243 -1.61 3.46 -1.85
CA TYR A 243 -2.25 2.57 -0.88
C TYR A 243 -3.74 2.87 -0.73
N ILE A 244 -4.52 1.81 -0.52
CA ILE A 244 -5.89 1.89 -0.03
C ILE A 244 -6.07 0.97 1.17
N ALA A 245 -7.00 1.33 2.04
CA ALA A 245 -7.43 0.51 3.16
C ALA A 245 -8.69 -0.28 2.77
N VAL A 246 -8.71 -1.58 3.07
CA VAL A 246 -9.90 -2.43 2.92
C VAL A 246 -10.25 -3.03 4.29
N PRO A 247 -11.40 -2.69 4.89
CA PRO A 247 -11.82 -3.22 6.18
C PRO A 247 -12.20 -4.69 6.07
N PHE A 248 -11.94 -5.46 7.14
CA PHE A 248 -12.45 -6.81 7.29
C PHE A 248 -12.51 -7.25 8.75
N VAL A 249 -13.18 -8.36 9.02
CA VAL A 249 -13.22 -9.02 10.33
C VAL A 249 -12.81 -10.48 10.16
N LEU A 250 -12.24 -11.09 11.20
CA LEU A 250 -12.16 -12.54 11.25
C LEU A 250 -13.54 -13.06 11.63
N SER A 251 -14.18 -13.75 10.70
CA SER A 251 -15.34 -14.57 11.05
C SER A 251 -14.84 -15.88 11.69
N ASP A 252 -15.37 -16.21 12.87
CA ASP A 252 -15.21 -17.53 13.48
C ASP A 252 -15.80 -18.66 12.62
#